data_AF-A0A3C0YN83-F1
#
_entry.id   AF-A0A3C0YN83-F1
#
_cell.length_a   1.000
_cell.length_b   1.000
_cell.length_c   1.000
_cell.angle_alpha   90.00
_cell.angle_beta   90.00
_cell.angle_gamma   90.00
#
_symmetry.space_group_name_H-M   'P 1'
#
loop_
_entity.id
_entity.type
_entity.pdbx_description
1 polymer ?
#
loop_
_entity_poly.entity_id
_entity_poly.type
_entity_poly.pdbx_seq_one_letter_code
_entity_poly.pdbx_strand_id
1 'polypeptide(L)'
;KEINLFISNGLKNTDLRINQDKSCNPSFLFSFLLWHQVVQLWDQYKIELKHSIAGLNQAIDEVIEKQIKLFPIHKRFTITMKEIWRLQPRFENQSPKKIYRLLLHPRFRAAYDFMLLRCQSNELDHSIGIWWTNFIDADHHEKSLMVKELSRK
;
A
#
# COMPACT_ATOMS: atom_id res chain seq x y z
N LYS A 1 7.95 -13.57 -21.08
CA LYS A 1 8.08 -12.47 -20.11
C LYS A 1 6.68 -12.19 -19.60
N GLU A 2 6.31 -12.72 -18.44
CA GLU A 2 5.03 -12.41 -17.82
C GLU A 2 4.98 -10.91 -17.59
N ILE A 3 3.98 -10.24 -18.18
CA ILE A 3 3.70 -8.84 -17.84
C ILE A 3 3.29 -8.86 -16.38
N ASN A 4 3.99 -8.08 -15.57
CA ASN A 4 3.67 -7.95 -14.16
C ASN A 4 2.26 -7.36 -14.03
N LEU A 5 1.30 -8.19 -13.60
CA LEU A 5 -0.13 -7.87 -13.52
C LEU A 5 -0.37 -6.61 -12.67
N PHE A 6 0.40 -6.43 -11.60
CA PHE A 6 0.31 -5.28 -10.72
C PHE A 6 0.70 -3.97 -11.41
N ILE A 7 1.82 -3.96 -12.12
CA ILE A 7 2.23 -2.79 -12.91
C ILE A 7 1.21 -2.52 -14.03
N SER A 8 0.74 -3.57 -14.72
CA SER A 8 -0.26 -3.43 -15.79
C SER A 8 -1.56 -2.81 -15.27
N ASN A 9 -2.08 -3.29 -14.14
CA ASN A 9 -3.28 -2.75 -13.51
C ASN A 9 -3.07 -1.32 -13.03
N GLY A 10 -1.90 -1.00 -12.45
CA GLY A 10 -1.56 0.36 -12.01
C GLY A 10 -1.53 1.36 -13.16
N LEU A 11 -0.96 0.96 -14.30
CA LEU A 11 -0.93 1.78 -15.52
C LEU A 11 -2.34 1.93 -16.13
N LYS A 12 -3.11 0.84 -16.26
CA LYS A 12 -4.52 0.91 -16.72
C LYS A 12 -5.37 1.85 -15.87
N ASN A 13 -5.24 1.78 -14.54
CA ASN A 13 -5.95 2.67 -13.63
C ASN A 13 -5.50 4.14 -13.80
N THR A 14 -4.22 4.35 -14.10
CA THR A 14 -3.68 5.69 -14.38
C THR A 14 -4.26 6.25 -15.69
N ASP A 15 -4.27 5.44 -16.75
CA ASP A 15 -4.84 5.81 -18.05
C ASP A 15 -6.33 6.16 -17.93
N LEU A 16 -7.12 5.32 -17.24
CA LEU A 16 -8.54 5.58 -16.99
C LEU A 16 -8.77 6.90 -16.26
N ARG A 17 -7.92 7.28 -15.31
CA ARG A 17 -8.03 8.56 -14.61
C ARG A 17 -7.75 9.74 -15.52
N ILE A 18 -6.69 9.65 -16.33
CA ILE A 18 -6.33 10.70 -17.29
C ILE A 18 -7.45 10.90 -18.30
N ASN A 19 -8.03 9.80 -18.81
CA ASN A 19 -9.17 9.85 -19.73
C ASN A 19 -10.46 10.40 -19.11
N GLN A 20 -10.53 10.49 -17.78
CA GLN A 20 -11.62 11.12 -17.02
C GLN A 20 -11.27 12.54 -16.58
N ASP A 21 -10.25 13.17 -17.18
CA ASP A 21 -9.74 14.51 -16.82
C ASP A 21 -9.30 14.63 -15.35
N LYS A 22 -8.97 13.51 -14.70
CA LYS A 22 -8.44 13.48 -13.33
C LYS A 22 -6.91 13.49 -13.37
N SER A 23 -6.30 14.28 -12.49
CA SER A 23 -4.85 14.30 -12.35
C SER A 23 -4.29 12.94 -11.93
N CYS A 24 -3.17 12.55 -12.54
CA CYS A 24 -2.31 11.48 -12.04
C CYS A 24 -1.43 12.02 -10.89
N ASN A 25 -1.20 11.22 -9.87
CA ASN A 25 -0.30 11.54 -8.77
C ASN A 25 1.07 10.88 -9.01
N PRO A 26 2.15 11.65 -9.29
CA PRO A 26 3.47 11.09 -9.55
C PRO A 26 3.99 10.20 -8.42
N SER A 27 3.71 10.55 -7.16
CA SER A 27 4.13 9.73 -6.02
C SER A 27 3.48 8.35 -6.07
N PHE A 28 2.19 8.28 -6.42
CA PHE A 28 1.47 7.01 -6.51
C PHE A 28 1.99 6.17 -7.69
N LEU A 29 2.26 6.80 -8.83
CA LEU A 29 2.86 6.17 -10.00
C LEU A 29 4.20 5.50 -9.65
N PHE A 30 5.14 6.26 -9.07
CA PHE A 30 6.42 5.70 -8.64
C PHE A 30 6.28 4.67 -7.51
N SER A 31 5.28 4.82 -6.63
CA SER A 31 5.04 3.84 -5.57
C SER A 31 4.78 2.44 -6.11
N PHE A 32 3.96 2.28 -7.15
CA PHE A 32 3.66 0.93 -7.67
C PHE A 32 4.76 0.41 -8.60
N LEU A 33 5.44 1.29 -9.35
CA LEU A 33 6.54 0.90 -10.23
C LEU A 33 7.74 0.33 -9.46
N LEU A 34 7.97 0.80 -8.23
CA LEU A 34 9.12 0.39 -7.41
C LEU A 34 8.75 -0.63 -6.33
N TRP A 35 7.49 -1.04 -6.23
CA TRP A 35 7.00 -1.85 -5.11
C TRP A 35 7.69 -3.20 -5.00
N HIS A 36 7.86 -3.92 -6.11
CA HIS A 36 8.51 -5.24 -6.08
C HIS A 36 9.94 -5.20 -5.59
N GLN A 37 10.67 -4.12 -5.88
CA GLN A 37 12.02 -3.94 -5.35
C GLN A 37 12.00 -3.77 -3.82
N VAL A 38 11.00 -3.05 -3.30
CA VAL A 38 10.79 -2.90 -1.85
C VAL A 38 10.46 -4.25 -1.21
N VAL A 39 9.53 -5.01 -1.79
CA VAL A 39 9.14 -6.34 -1.28
C VAL A 39 10.31 -7.30 -1.29
N GLN A 40 11.06 -7.37 -2.39
CA GLN A 40 12.22 -8.25 -2.53
C GLN A 40 13.29 -7.96 -1.46
N LEU A 41 13.65 -6.69 -1.24
CA LEU A 41 14.60 -6.31 -0.18
C LEU A 41 14.01 -6.55 1.22
N TRP A 42 12.71 -6.29 1.39
CA TRP A 42 12.05 -6.49 2.68
C TRP A 42 12.07 -7.97 3.08
N ASP A 43 11.82 -8.89 2.15
CA ASP A 43 11.85 -10.32 2.41
C ASP A 43 13.27 -10.82 2.74
N GLN A 44 14.31 -10.25 2.12
CA GLN A 44 15.70 -10.49 2.51
C GLN A 44 15.96 -10.05 3.96
N TYR A 45 15.53 -8.84 4.33
CA TYR A 45 15.73 -8.34 5.69
C TYR A 45 14.87 -8.99 6.75
N LYS A 46 13.72 -9.58 6.40
CA LYS A 46 12.90 -10.35 7.37
C LYS A 46 13.68 -11.55 7.91
N ILE A 47 14.48 -12.20 7.06
CA ILE A 47 15.33 -13.33 7.42
C ILE A 47 16.43 -12.88 8.40
N GLU A 48 16.99 -11.69 8.17
CA GLU A 48 18.16 -11.20 8.91
C GLU A 48 17.80 -10.49 10.23
N LEU A 49 16.78 -9.63 10.24
CA LEU A 49 16.55 -8.66 11.32
C LEU A 49 15.53 -9.11 12.38
N LYS A 50 14.83 -10.24 12.19
CA LYS A 50 13.75 -10.78 13.05
C LYS A 50 12.56 -9.83 13.33
N HIS A 51 12.66 -8.53 13.00
CA HIS A 51 11.66 -7.49 13.19
C HIS A 51 11.16 -6.95 11.84
N SER A 52 9.93 -7.33 11.49
CA SER A 52 9.31 -7.04 10.19
C SER A 52 9.27 -5.55 9.80
N ILE A 53 9.07 -4.63 10.75
CA ILE A 53 8.97 -3.18 10.46
C ILE A 53 10.35 -2.54 10.21
N ALA A 54 11.38 -2.95 10.95
CA ALA A 54 12.73 -2.42 10.76
C ALA A 54 13.26 -2.79 9.37
N GLY A 55 13.07 -4.06 8.97
CA GLY A 55 13.40 -4.53 7.62
C GLY A 55 12.66 -3.78 6.52
N LEU A 56 11.37 -3.47 6.71
CA LEU A 56 10.63 -2.66 5.72
C LEU A 56 11.23 -1.27 5.56
N ASN A 57 11.55 -0.59 6.66
CA ASN A 57 12.14 0.75 6.60
C ASN A 57 13.49 0.73 5.88
N GLN A 58 14.33 -0.26 6.16
CA GLN A 58 15.62 -0.42 5.49
C GLN A 58 15.46 -0.70 3.99
N ALA A 59 14.54 -1.60 3.61
CA ALA A 59 14.22 -1.87 2.20
C ALA A 59 13.76 -0.62 1.47
N ILE A 60 12.86 0.15 2.08
CA ILE A 60 12.36 1.42 1.53
C ILE A 60 13.50 2.42 1.30
N ASP A 61 14.38 2.59 2.29
CA ASP A 61 15.48 3.55 2.21
C ASP A 61 16.49 3.14 1.12
N GLU A 62 16.82 1.85 1.03
CA GLU A 62 17.73 1.33 0.01
C GLU A 62 17.16 1.45 -1.41
N VAL A 63 15.87 1.12 -1.63
CA VAL A 63 15.23 1.30 -2.95
C VAL A 63 15.26 2.76 -3.38
N ILE A 64 14.94 3.69 -2.48
CA ILE A 64 14.95 5.12 -2.79
C ILE A 64 16.36 5.60 -3.10
N GLU A 65 17.38 5.15 -2.36
CA GLU A 65 18.77 5.52 -2.62
C GLU A 65 19.25 5.02 -3.99
N LYS A 66 18.97 3.75 -4.32
CA LYS A 66 19.29 3.18 -5.63
C LYS A 66 18.57 3.92 -6.76
N GLN A 67 17.29 4.23 -6.58
CA GLN A 67 16.50 4.94 -7.59
C GLN A 67 17.02 6.35 -7.84
N ILE A 68 17.36 7.12 -6.79
CA ILE A 68 17.85 8.50 -6.93
C ILE A 68 19.17 8.57 -7.71
N LYS A 69 20.03 7.54 -7.62
CA LYS A 69 21.28 7.43 -8.39
C LYS A 69 21.05 7.24 -9.89
N LEU A 70 19.93 6.62 -10.28
CA LEU A 70 19.57 6.38 -11.68
C LEU A 70 18.69 7.49 -12.26
N PHE A 71 17.69 7.93 -11.50
CA PHE A 71 16.73 8.94 -11.88
C PHE A 71 16.32 9.76 -10.65
N PRO A 72 16.77 11.02 -10.54
CA PRO A 72 16.44 11.86 -9.39
C PRO A 72 14.93 12.09 -9.24
N ILE A 73 14.36 11.59 -8.13
CA ILE A 73 12.97 11.84 -7.74
C ILE A 73 12.96 12.93 -6.67
N HIS A 74 12.16 13.98 -6.88
CA HIS A 74 12.03 15.08 -5.93
C HIS A 74 11.57 14.58 -4.54
N LYS A 75 12.19 15.09 -3.46
CA LYS A 75 11.97 14.66 -2.07
C LYS A 75 10.50 14.60 -1.64
N ARG A 76 9.67 15.55 -2.11
CA ARG A 76 8.22 15.57 -1.83
C ARG A 76 7.49 14.29 -2.26
N PHE A 77 7.92 13.69 -3.37
CA PHE A 77 7.32 12.47 -3.90
C PHE A 77 7.79 11.26 -3.10
N THR A 78 9.10 11.18 -2.82
CA THR A 78 9.67 10.08 -2.05
C THR A 78 9.06 10.01 -0.65
N ILE A 79 8.81 11.14 0.03
CA ILE A 79 8.09 11.14 1.33
C ILE A 79 6.74 10.43 1.21
N THR A 80 5.94 10.80 0.20
CA THR A 80 4.62 10.20 -0.01
C THR A 80 4.74 8.70 -0.32
N MET A 81 5.72 8.31 -1.13
CA MET A 81 5.96 6.91 -1.47
C MET A 81 6.29 6.06 -0.24
N LYS A 82 7.21 6.55 0.61
CA LYS A 82 7.60 5.90 1.86
C LYS A 82 6.40 5.71 2.79
N GLU A 83 5.52 6.72 2.88
CA GLU A 83 4.30 6.64 3.69
C GLU A 83 3.33 5.58 3.15
N ILE A 84 3.08 5.54 1.84
CA ILE A 84 2.22 4.53 1.20
C ILE A 84 2.71 3.12 1.52
N TRP A 85 4.01 2.87 1.34
CA TRP A 85 4.62 1.56 1.58
C TRP A 85 4.60 1.14 3.05
N ARG A 86 4.92 2.06 3.98
CA ARG A 86 4.90 1.79 5.44
C ARG A 86 3.50 1.43 5.98
N LEU A 87 2.45 1.87 5.30
CA LEU A 87 1.08 1.55 5.69
C LEU A 87 0.63 0.18 5.18
N GLN A 88 1.27 -0.39 4.16
CA GLN A 88 0.84 -1.65 3.55
C GLN A 88 0.68 -2.82 4.54
N PRO A 89 1.66 -3.11 5.43
CA PRO A 89 1.50 -4.20 6.39
C PRO A 89 0.41 -3.96 7.44
N ARG A 90 -0.08 -2.73 7.57
CA ARG A 90 -1.13 -2.39 8.53
C ARG A 90 -2.52 -2.77 8.04
N PHE A 91 -2.75 -2.85 6.73
CA PHE A 91 -4.02 -3.31 6.17
C PHE A 91 -4.27 -4.79 6.42
N GLU A 92 -3.20 -5.58 6.58
CA GLU A 92 -3.25 -7.00 6.96
C GLU A 92 -3.50 -7.19 8.47
N ASN A 93 -3.29 -6.15 9.28
CA ASN A 93 -3.46 -6.23 10.74
C ASN A 93 -4.78 -5.59 11.18
N GLN A 94 -5.83 -6.41 11.20
CA GLN A 94 -7.21 -5.98 11.48
C GLN A 94 -7.53 -5.88 12.98
N SER A 95 -6.57 -5.49 13.84
CA SER A 95 -6.91 -5.29 15.26
C SER A 95 -7.73 -3.99 15.44
N PRO A 96 -8.76 -3.96 16.31
CA PRO A 96 -9.68 -2.82 16.47
C PRO A 96 -8.97 -1.47 16.61
N LYS A 97 -8.02 -1.37 17.55
CA LYS A 97 -7.26 -0.15 17.83
C LYS A 97 -6.41 0.30 16.64
N LYS A 98 -5.88 -0.64 15.85
CA LYS A 98 -5.04 -0.34 14.69
C LYS A 98 -5.86 0.12 13.50
N ILE A 99 -7.04 -0.46 13.28
CA ILE A 99 -7.97 -0.07 12.21
C ILE A 99 -8.34 1.41 12.33
N TYR A 100 -8.87 1.84 13.48
CA TYR A 100 -9.27 3.24 13.67
C TYR A 100 -8.08 4.20 13.61
N ARG A 101 -6.91 3.79 14.12
CA ARG A 101 -5.68 4.60 14.00
C ARG A 101 -5.20 4.71 12.54
N LEU A 102 -5.39 3.67 11.73
CA LEU A 102 -5.02 3.69 10.32
C LEU A 102 -5.92 4.63 9.51
N LEU A 103 -7.23 4.64 9.78
CA LEU A 103 -8.20 5.56 9.14
C LEU A 103 -7.82 7.04 9.30
N LEU A 104 -7.28 7.41 10.47
CA LEU A 104 -6.89 8.79 10.78
C LEU A 104 -5.58 9.23 10.11
N HIS A 105 -4.88 8.33 9.42
CA HIS A 105 -3.60 8.67 8.81
C HIS A 105 -3.78 9.61 7.61
N PRO A 106 -3.00 10.71 7.47
CA PRO A 106 -3.14 11.67 6.36
C PRO A 106 -3.03 11.05 4.96
N ARG A 107 -2.31 9.92 4.86
CA ARG A 107 -2.12 9.14 3.62
C ARG A 107 -3.00 7.91 3.50
N PHE A 108 -4.00 7.75 4.37
CA PHE A 108 -4.86 6.57 4.35
C PHE A 108 -5.42 6.29 2.96
N ARG A 109 -6.02 7.29 2.30
CA ARG A 109 -6.63 7.10 0.98
C ARG A 109 -5.66 6.56 -0.06
N ALA A 110 -4.48 7.19 -0.19
CA ALA A 110 -3.48 6.74 -1.15
C ALA A 110 -2.95 5.34 -0.82
N ALA A 111 -2.77 5.01 0.46
CA ALA A 111 -2.31 3.68 0.84
C ALA A 111 -3.40 2.61 0.69
N TYR A 112 -4.67 2.99 0.88
CA TYR A 112 -5.83 2.14 0.64
C TYR A 112 -6.01 1.86 -0.86
N ASP A 113 -5.91 2.87 -1.73
CA ASP A 113 -5.94 2.68 -3.18
C ASP A 113 -4.81 1.76 -3.65
N PHE A 114 -3.63 1.88 -3.03
CA PHE A 114 -2.50 0.98 -3.30
C PHE A 114 -2.77 -0.45 -2.83
N MET A 115 -3.39 -0.62 -1.66
CA MET A 115 -3.79 -1.92 -1.13
C MET A 115 -4.83 -2.59 -2.04
N LEU A 116 -5.83 -1.86 -2.52
CA LEU A 116 -6.79 -2.35 -3.50
C LEU A 116 -6.10 -2.79 -4.79
N LEU A 117 -5.12 -2.02 -5.28
CA LEU A 117 -4.34 -2.41 -6.46
C LEU A 117 -3.60 -3.74 -6.24
N ARG A 118 -3.05 -3.97 -5.04
CA ARG A 118 -2.43 -5.26 -4.67
C ARG A 118 -3.46 -6.40 -4.69
N CYS A 119 -4.65 -6.20 -4.12
CA CYS A 119 -5.74 -7.18 -4.16
C CYS A 119 -6.19 -7.51 -5.59
N GLN A 120 -6.37 -6.48 -6.43
CA GLN A 120 -6.74 -6.65 -7.84
C GLN A 120 -5.69 -7.38 -8.67
N SER A 121 -4.47 -7.47 -8.16
CA SER A 121 -3.31 -8.05 -8.85
C SER A 121 -2.83 -9.33 -8.20
N ASN A 122 -3.63 -9.93 -7.30
CA ASN A 122 -3.33 -11.16 -6.56
C ASN A 122 -2.06 -11.09 -5.68
N GLU A 123 -1.60 -9.91 -5.29
CA GLU A 123 -0.47 -9.71 -4.36
C GLU A 123 -0.88 -9.61 -2.89
N LEU A 124 -2.19 -9.55 -2.67
CA LEU A 124 -2.83 -9.51 -1.37
C LEU A 124 -4.17 -10.21 -1.50
N ASP A 125 -4.61 -10.90 -0.46
CA ASP A 125 -5.91 -11.58 -0.46
C ASP A 125 -7.04 -10.58 -0.77
N HIS A 126 -7.87 -10.91 -1.76
CA HIS A 126 -9.02 -10.12 -2.16
C HIS A 126 -10.02 -9.91 -1.01
N SER A 127 -10.09 -10.83 -0.05
CA SER A 127 -10.94 -10.71 1.15
C SER A 127 -10.59 -9.48 2.00
N ILE A 128 -9.31 -9.10 2.04
CA ILE A 128 -8.83 -7.90 2.75
C ILE A 128 -9.37 -6.64 2.07
N GLY A 129 -9.31 -6.59 0.73
CA GLY A 129 -9.85 -5.50 -0.07
C GLY A 129 -11.37 -5.32 0.13
N ILE A 130 -12.12 -6.42 0.09
CA ILE A 130 -13.57 -6.42 0.37
C ILE A 130 -13.85 -5.89 1.77
N TRP A 131 -13.16 -6.43 2.78
CA TRP A 131 -13.40 -6.06 4.18
C TRP A 131 -13.15 -4.56 4.41
N TRP A 132 -12.03 -4.01 3.91
CA TRP A 132 -11.72 -2.59 4.08
C TRP A 132 -12.70 -1.68 3.33
N THR A 133 -13.18 -2.10 2.15
CA THR A 133 -14.17 -1.34 1.38
C THR A 133 -15.49 -1.27 2.14
N ASN A 134 -16.01 -2.43 2.56
CA ASN A 134 -17.23 -2.50 3.37
C ASN A 134 -17.08 -1.70 4.67
N PHE A 135 -15.93 -1.79 5.33
CA PHE A 135 -15.68 -1.07 6.58
C PHE A 135 -15.61 0.44 6.39
N ILE A 136 -15.12 0.96 5.26
CA ILE A 136 -15.09 2.41 5.01
C ILE A 136 -16.51 2.93 4.78
N ASP A 137 -17.30 2.21 3.98
CA ASP A 137 -18.65 2.59 3.56
C ASP A 137 -19.70 2.39 4.67
N ALA A 138 -19.42 1.50 5.62
CA ALA A 138 -20.29 1.20 6.76
C ALA A 138 -20.56 2.41 7.68
N ASP A 139 -21.74 2.42 8.29
CA ASP A 139 -22.08 3.38 9.34
C ASP A 139 -21.36 3.05 10.67
N HIS A 140 -21.56 3.88 11.70
CA HIS A 140 -20.91 3.67 13.00
C HIS A 140 -21.33 2.35 13.68
N HIS A 141 -22.59 1.94 13.54
CA HIS A 141 -23.12 0.72 14.14
C HIS A 141 -22.53 -0.51 13.44
N GLU A 142 -22.55 -0.54 12.11
CA GLU A 142 -21.98 -1.59 11.28
C GLU A 142 -20.47 -1.73 11.49
N LYS A 143 -19.72 -0.61 11.53
CA LYS A 143 -18.29 -0.61 11.86
C LYS A 143 -18.01 -1.28 13.21
N SER A 144 -18.86 -1.04 14.21
CA SER A 144 -18.73 -1.67 15.53
C SER A 144 -18.93 -3.19 15.46
N LEU A 145 -19.91 -3.65 14.67
CA LEU A 145 -20.17 -5.08 14.47
C LEU A 145 -19.02 -5.78 13.74
N MET A 146 -18.56 -5.21 12.63
CA MET A 146 -17.44 -5.76 11.85
C MET A 146 -16.17 -5.91 12.69
N VAL A 147 -15.87 -4.92 13.53
CA VAL A 147 -14.70 -4.94 14.42
C VAL A 147 -14.87 -5.98 15.54
N LYS A 148 -16.08 -6.18 16.07
CA LYS A 148 -16.37 -7.24 17.06
C LYS A 148 -16.19 -8.63 16.46
N GLU A 149 -16.62 -8.86 15.22
CA GLU A 149 -16.46 -10.15 14.54
C GLU A 149 -14.99 -10.56 14.39
N LEU A 150 -14.10 -9.58 14.15
CA LEU A 150 -12.65 -9.83 14.08
C LEU A 150 -12.04 -10.26 15.41
N SER A 151 -12.61 -9.83 16.54
CA SER A 151 -12.12 -10.22 17.88
C SER A 151 -12.57 -11.61 18.31
N ARG A 152 -13.52 -12.21 17.58
CA ARG A 152 -14.05 -13.55 17.87
C ARG A 152 -13.32 -14.66 17.09
N LYS A 153 -12.54 -14.29 16.08
CA LYS A 153 -11.67 -15.19 15.31
C LYS A 153 -10.27 -15.20 15.92
#